data_AF-Q2KYE3-F1
#
_entry.id   AF-Q2KYE3-F1
#
_cell.length_a   1.000
_cell.length_b   1.000
_cell.length_c   1.000
_cell.angle_alpha   90.00
_cell.angle_beta   90.00
_cell.angle_gamma   90.00
#
_symmetry.space_group_name_H-M   'P 1'
#
loop_
_entity.id
_entity.type
_entity.pdbx_description
1 polymer ?
#
loop_
_entity_poly.entity_id
_entity_poly.type
_entity_poly.pdbx_seq_one_letter_code
_entity_poly.pdbx_strand_id
1 'polypeptide(L)'
;MGAKVSFLTPSAHIVGMRRPPGGPAGGAERRLDIHVLVQEDGRVEASAAWERCVWRDQRVLIAECPAPRLSSRMEATLREVAIHIAQHRGWLGLGTVVFSLDDESGLFRMIEALPHGRIGKAALMEPMAAHALEVGIGACAASGRPGANLLVWGVTRGDALRRAYQAIGDMPGLAVPERAFLLNRIASPAFCSGLTGSRLAGISDWSDHRAAS
;
A
#
# COMPACT_ATOMS: atom_id res chain seq x y z
N MET A 1 -18.57 -5.96 -15.01
CA MET A 1 -18.07 -6.30 -13.67
C MET A 1 -17.20 -5.13 -13.22
N GLY A 2 -17.73 -4.25 -12.37
CA GLY A 2 -17.25 -2.87 -12.22
C GLY A 2 -16.11 -2.69 -11.23
N ALA A 3 -15.05 -1.99 -11.64
CA ALA A 3 -14.07 -1.42 -10.72
C ALA A 3 -14.73 -0.24 -9.98
N LYS A 4 -14.64 -0.21 -8.65
CA LYS A 4 -15.20 0.87 -7.82
C LYS A 4 -14.14 1.96 -7.68
N VAL A 5 -14.32 3.07 -8.40
CA VAL A 5 -13.44 4.24 -8.31
C VAL A 5 -13.98 5.14 -7.20
N SER A 6 -13.16 5.38 -6.18
CA SER A 6 -13.48 6.28 -5.07
C SER A 6 -12.61 7.52 -5.16
N PHE A 7 -13.23 8.70 -5.26
CA PHE A 7 -12.52 9.98 -5.24
C PHE A 7 -12.31 10.41 -3.78
N LEU A 8 -11.05 10.57 -3.36
CA LEU A 8 -10.69 11.14 -2.08
C LEU A 8 -9.98 12.47 -2.32
N THR A 9 -10.49 13.55 -1.74
CA THR A 9 -9.84 14.87 -1.74
C THR A 9 -8.61 14.86 -0.81
N PRO A 10 -7.44 15.33 -1.25
CA PRO A 10 -6.30 15.48 -0.36
C PRO A 10 -6.57 16.67 0.57
N SER A 11 -6.54 16.44 1.88
CA SER A 11 -6.47 17.54 2.85
C SER A 11 -5.11 18.23 2.71
N ALA A 12 -5.13 19.53 2.43
CA ALA A 12 -3.95 20.33 2.23
C ALA A 12 -3.25 20.63 3.56
N HIS A 13 -2.01 20.18 3.73
CA HIS A 13 -1.03 20.83 4.59
C HIS A 13 0.36 20.73 3.96
N ILE A 14 0.83 21.85 3.40
CA ILE A 14 2.25 22.12 3.16
C ILE A 14 2.69 23.04 4.29
N VAL A 15 3.57 22.55 5.16
CA VAL A 15 4.50 23.38 5.95
C VAL A 15 5.84 22.68 5.93
N GLY A 16 6.87 23.39 5.47
CA GLY A 16 8.23 22.90 5.45
C GLY A 16 8.77 22.67 6.86
N MET A 17 9.22 21.45 7.13
CA MET A 17 10.14 21.13 8.21
C MET A 17 10.96 19.89 7.85
N ARG A 18 12.20 19.88 8.35
CA ARG A 18 13.25 18.85 8.30
C ARG A 18 12.79 17.43 7.96
N ARG A 19 13.61 16.79 7.11
CA ARG A 19 13.67 15.35 6.80
C ARG A 19 13.15 14.49 7.97
N PRO A 20 11.98 13.81 7.84
CA PRO A 20 11.56 12.83 8.83
C PRO A 20 12.57 11.66 8.83
N PRO A 21 12.95 11.10 9.99
CA PRO A 21 13.70 9.86 10.02
C PRO A 21 12.75 8.74 9.61
N GLY A 22 12.85 8.27 8.37
CA GLY A 22 11.92 7.24 7.86
C GLY A 22 12.00 6.93 6.36
N GLY A 23 13.02 7.44 5.66
CA GLY A 23 13.47 6.77 4.44
C GLY A 23 14.16 5.46 4.85
N PRO A 24 14.03 4.37 4.06
CA PRO A 24 14.60 3.08 4.42
C PRO A 24 16.10 3.24 4.71
N ALA A 25 16.53 2.77 5.88
CA ALA A 25 17.94 2.44 6.09
C ALA A 25 18.24 1.28 5.13
N GLY A 26 19.31 1.38 4.35
CA GLY A 26 19.64 0.38 3.32
C GLY A 26 19.54 -1.05 3.84
N GLY A 27 18.78 -1.87 3.12
CA GLY A 27 18.41 -3.24 3.50
C GLY A 27 16.97 -3.52 3.07
N ALA A 28 16.53 -4.77 3.07
CA ALA A 28 15.27 -5.28 2.52
C ALA A 28 14.00 -4.85 3.32
N GLU A 29 13.88 -3.59 3.70
CA GLU A 29 12.82 -3.09 4.57
C GLU A 29 11.48 -2.96 3.83
N ARG A 30 10.49 -3.72 4.28
CA ARG A 30 9.08 -3.68 3.86
C ARG A 30 8.29 -2.80 4.81
N ARG A 31 7.22 -2.18 4.31
CA ARG A 31 6.32 -1.37 5.15
C ARG A 31 4.91 -1.93 5.10
N LEU A 32 4.40 -2.24 6.28
CA LEU A 32 3.15 -2.95 6.50
C LEU A 32 2.21 -2.10 7.35
N ASP A 33 0.97 -1.98 6.91
CA ASP A 33 -0.10 -1.30 7.63
C ASP A 33 -1.08 -2.35 8.16
N ILE A 34 -1.35 -2.30 9.46
CA ILE A 34 -2.46 -3.01 10.09
C ILE A 34 -3.50 -1.98 10.49
N HIS A 35 -4.70 -2.10 9.93
CA HIS A 35 -5.84 -1.29 10.35
C HIS A 35 -6.50 -1.97 11.57
N VAL A 36 -6.84 -1.17 12.58
CA VAL A 36 -7.47 -1.66 13.81
C VAL A 36 -8.76 -0.88 14.03
N LEU A 37 -9.86 -1.58 14.29
CA LEU A 37 -11.15 -1.01 14.62
C LEU A 37 -11.45 -1.32 16.09
N VAL A 38 -11.57 -0.28 16.92
CA VAL A 38 -12.05 -0.39 18.30
C VAL A 38 -13.49 0.12 18.35
N GLN A 39 -14.40 -0.74 18.81
CA GLN A 39 -15.83 -0.43 18.91
C GLN A 39 -16.19 0.13 20.28
N GLU A 40 -17.33 0.82 20.36
CA GLU A 40 -17.83 1.40 21.62
C GLU A 40 -18.13 0.34 22.69
N ASP A 41 -18.43 -0.89 22.28
CA ASP A 41 -18.65 -2.04 23.18
C ASP A 41 -17.34 -2.70 23.68
N GLY A 42 -16.18 -2.17 23.27
CA GLY A 42 -14.86 -2.68 23.63
C GLY A 42 -14.34 -3.79 22.72
N ARG A 43 -15.11 -4.24 21.71
CA ARG A 43 -14.61 -5.19 20.70
C ARG A 43 -13.51 -4.56 19.86
N VAL A 44 -12.45 -5.32 19.59
CA VAL A 44 -11.32 -4.88 18.75
C VAL A 44 -11.06 -5.88 17.63
N GLU A 45 -10.94 -5.37 16.41
CA GLU A 45 -10.68 -6.15 15.21
C GLU A 45 -9.48 -5.57 14.45
N ALA A 46 -8.60 -6.41 13.93
CA ALA A 46 -7.47 -6.00 13.09
C ALA A 46 -7.61 -6.56 11.68
N SER A 47 -7.29 -5.76 10.66
CA SER A 47 -7.25 -6.17 9.26
C SER A 47 -6.13 -7.17 8.97
N ALA A 48 -6.20 -7.79 7.80
CA ALA A 48 -5.01 -8.38 7.18
C ALA A 48 -3.95 -7.31 6.89
N ALA A 49 -2.70 -7.72 6.71
CA ALA A 49 -1.60 -6.80 6.47
C ALA A 49 -1.67 -6.18 5.07
N TRP A 50 -1.65 -4.85 5.02
CA TRP A 50 -1.49 -4.08 3.79
C TRP A 50 -0.03 -3.75 3.58
N GLU A 51 0.56 -4.20 2.47
CA GLU A 51 1.95 -3.89 2.15
C GLU A 51 2.05 -2.72 1.18
N ARG A 52 2.83 -1.70 1.54
CA ARG A 52 3.16 -0.57 0.68
C ARG A 52 4.32 -0.97 -0.24
N CYS A 53 3.96 -1.52 -1.40
CA CYS A 53 4.89 -2.25 -2.26
C CYS A 53 5.77 -1.34 -3.12
N VAL A 54 5.20 -0.27 -3.67
CA VAL A 54 5.87 0.63 -4.63
C VAL A 54 5.81 2.07 -4.15
N TRP A 55 6.94 2.76 -4.21
CA TRP A 55 7.12 4.12 -3.71
C TRP A 55 7.77 5.01 -4.75
N ARG A 56 7.40 6.29 -4.79
CA ARG A 56 8.07 7.32 -5.58
C ARG A 56 7.93 8.67 -4.89
N ASP A 57 9.01 9.44 -4.78
CA ASP A 57 9.00 10.79 -4.19
C ASP A 57 8.23 10.85 -2.85
N GLN A 58 8.49 9.86 -1.98
CA GLN A 58 7.84 9.65 -0.68
C GLN A 58 6.34 9.29 -0.69
N ARG A 59 5.76 9.04 -1.87
CA ARG A 59 4.37 8.59 -2.04
C ARG A 59 4.30 7.09 -2.29
N VAL A 60 3.34 6.44 -1.65
CA VAL A 60 2.98 5.04 -1.97
C VAL A 60 2.16 5.05 -3.26
N LEU A 61 2.63 4.33 -4.26
CA LEU A 61 1.95 4.20 -5.55
C LEU A 61 1.16 2.90 -5.66
N ILE A 62 1.63 1.82 -5.03
CA ILE A 62 0.93 0.53 -5.06
C ILE A 62 1.00 -0.07 -3.67
N ALA A 63 -0.16 -0.47 -3.15
CA ALA A 63 -0.29 -1.27 -1.93
C ALA A 63 -1.13 -2.52 -2.17
N GLU A 64 -0.79 -3.61 -1.49
CA GLU A 64 -1.41 -4.93 -1.66
C GLU A 64 -1.93 -5.49 -0.34
N CYS A 65 -3.06 -6.18 -0.38
CA CYS A 65 -3.60 -6.93 0.76
C CYS A 65 -4.23 -8.25 0.29
N PRO A 66 -3.89 -9.40 0.91
CA PRO A 66 -2.88 -9.55 1.96
C PRO A 66 -1.45 -9.26 1.45
N ALA A 67 -0.56 -8.89 2.35
CA ALA A 67 0.85 -8.63 2.06
C ALA A 67 1.52 -9.86 1.40
N PRO A 68 2.01 -9.77 0.16
CA PRO A 68 2.61 -10.91 -0.53
C PRO A 68 3.83 -11.42 0.24
N ARG A 69 4.02 -12.75 0.31
CA ARG A 69 5.17 -13.38 0.98
C ARG A 69 5.29 -13.08 2.48
N LEU A 70 4.28 -12.50 3.13
CA LEU A 70 4.23 -12.44 4.58
C LEU A 70 3.78 -13.80 5.12
N SER A 71 4.51 -14.36 6.09
CA SER A 71 4.10 -15.63 6.70
C SER A 71 2.89 -15.40 7.60
N SER A 72 1.96 -16.36 7.65
CA SER A 72 0.76 -16.25 8.50
C SER A 72 1.10 -16.06 9.98
N ARG A 73 2.22 -16.62 10.44
CA ARG A 73 2.72 -16.41 11.81
C ARG A 73 3.14 -14.95 12.05
N MET A 74 3.95 -14.38 11.16
CA MET A 74 4.36 -12.98 11.29
C MET A 74 3.16 -12.03 11.18
N GLU A 75 2.24 -12.30 10.25
CA GLU A 75 1.01 -11.53 10.13
C GLU A 75 0.17 -11.56 11.40
N ALA A 76 -0.04 -12.74 11.99
CA ALA A 76 -0.76 -12.88 13.26
C ALA A 76 -0.07 -12.07 14.38
N THR A 77 1.25 -12.16 14.49
CA THR A 77 2.02 -11.39 15.47
C THR A 77 1.87 -9.88 15.27
N LEU A 78 1.97 -9.38 14.04
CA LEU A 78 1.78 -7.94 13.75
C LEU A 78 0.37 -7.46 14.07
N ARG A 79 -0.65 -8.29 13.79
CA ARG A 79 -2.05 -8.00 14.12
C ARG A 79 -2.28 -7.94 15.62
N GLU A 80 -1.76 -8.91 16.37
CA GLU A 80 -1.82 -8.92 17.84
C GLU A 80 -1.15 -7.67 18.43
N VAL A 81 0.05 -7.32 17.97
CA VAL A 81 0.77 -6.12 18.44
C VAL A 81 -0.02 -4.86 18.12
N ALA A 82 -0.64 -4.76 16.93
CA ALA A 82 -1.46 -3.61 16.57
C ALA A 82 -2.69 -3.45 17.47
N ILE A 83 -3.37 -4.56 17.81
CA ILE A 83 -4.50 -4.58 18.76
C ILE A 83 -4.06 -4.07 20.13
N HIS A 84 -2.94 -4.59 20.65
CA HIS A 84 -2.41 -4.17 21.96
C HIS A 84 -2.06 -2.68 21.99
N ILE A 85 -1.46 -2.16 20.92
CA ILE A 85 -1.15 -0.72 20.79
C ILE A 85 -2.44 0.11 20.82
N ALA A 86 -3.46 -0.28 20.05
CA ALA A 86 -4.72 0.43 19.99
C ALA A 86 -5.43 0.48 21.35
N GLN A 87 -5.49 -0.66 22.05
CA GLN A 87 -6.07 -0.77 23.38
C GLN A 87 -5.31 0.06 24.42
N HIS A 88 -3.98 -0.08 24.46
CA HIS A 88 -3.15 0.66 25.42
C HIS A 88 -3.22 2.18 25.19
N ARG A 89 -3.42 2.63 23.95
CA ARG A 89 -3.59 4.05 23.61
C ARG A 89 -5.03 4.55 23.76
N GLY A 90 -5.97 3.70 24.16
CA GLY A 90 -7.38 4.08 24.34
C GLY A 90 -8.05 4.51 23.05
N TRP A 91 -7.74 3.86 21.93
CA TRP A 91 -8.38 4.17 20.65
C TRP A 91 -9.88 3.91 20.69
N LEU A 92 -10.65 4.75 20.00
CA LEU A 92 -12.05 4.51 19.68
C LEU A 92 -12.24 4.78 18.18
N GLY A 93 -12.87 3.86 17.46
CA GLY A 93 -12.99 3.89 16.01
C GLY A 93 -11.79 3.27 15.31
N LEU A 94 -11.53 3.71 14.07
CA LEU A 94 -10.47 3.15 13.23
C LEU A 94 -9.12 3.77 13.57
N GLY A 95 -8.05 2.99 13.56
CA GLY A 95 -6.69 3.47 13.50
C GLY A 95 -5.83 2.61 12.57
N THR A 96 -4.60 3.05 12.33
CA THR A 96 -3.60 2.28 11.58
C THR A 96 -2.30 2.24 12.37
N VAL A 97 -1.74 1.04 12.50
CA VAL A 97 -0.38 0.83 13.01
C VAL A 97 0.51 0.47 11.83
N VAL A 98 1.58 1.23 11.65
CA VAL A 98 2.54 1.09 10.55
C VAL A 98 3.80 0.44 11.10
N PHE A 99 4.20 -0.66 10.49
CA PHE A 99 5.41 -1.41 10.81
C PHE A 99 6.42 -1.32 9.68
N SER A 100 7.71 -1.32 10.02
CA SER A 100 8.74 -1.81 9.12
C SER A 100 9.13 -3.23 9.48
N LEU A 101 9.37 -4.05 8.46
CA LEU A 101 9.82 -5.43 8.58
C LEU A 101 11.10 -5.59 7.76
N ASP A 102 12.14 -6.09 8.38
CA ASP A 102 13.33 -6.56 7.68
C ASP A 102 13.16 -8.05 7.35
N ASP A 103 13.08 -8.38 6.06
CA ASP A 103 12.88 -9.75 5.60
C ASP A 103 14.08 -10.67 5.89
N GLU A 104 15.29 -10.13 6.08
CA GLU A 104 16.48 -10.95 6.34
C GLU A 104 16.54 -11.41 7.81
N SER A 105 16.42 -10.48 8.74
CA SER A 105 16.44 -10.80 10.16
C SER A 105 15.09 -11.25 10.72
N GLY A 106 13.98 -10.96 10.01
CA GLY A 106 12.62 -11.13 10.51
C GLY A 106 12.23 -10.15 11.62
N LEU A 107 13.09 -9.17 11.94
CA LEU A 107 12.82 -8.15 12.95
C LEU A 107 11.86 -7.10 12.38
N PHE A 108 10.87 -6.73 13.17
CA PHE A 108 9.97 -5.63 12.84
C PHE A 108 10.05 -4.50 13.88
N ARG A 109 9.75 -3.28 13.44
CA ARG A 109 9.65 -2.08 14.28
C ARG A 109 8.34 -1.37 13.98
N MET A 110 7.68 -0.87 15.02
CA MET A 110 6.59 0.09 14.84
C MET A 110 7.19 1.44 14.43
N ILE A 111 6.74 1.97 13.30
CA ILE A 111 7.13 3.31 12.81
C ILE A 111 6.15 4.34 13.34
N GLU A 112 4.85 4.03 13.25
CA GLU A 112 3.79 4.99 13.49
C GLU A 112 2.51 4.28 13.96
N ALA A 113 1.71 4.93 14.79
CA ALA A 113 0.41 4.43 15.22
C ALA A 113 -0.55 5.62 15.36
N LEU A 114 -1.47 5.73 14.40
CA LEU A 114 -2.38 6.87 14.28
C LEU A 114 -3.84 6.41 14.41
N PRO A 115 -4.58 6.92 15.41
CA PRO A 115 -6.04 6.86 15.35
C PRO A 115 -6.52 7.74 14.21
N HIS A 116 -7.45 7.23 13.41
CA HIS A 116 -8.14 7.99 12.40
C HIS A 116 -9.47 8.47 12.98
N GLY A 117 -9.90 9.67 12.61
CA GLY A 117 -11.32 10.02 12.81
C GLY A 117 -12.21 9.05 12.02
N ARG A 118 -13.54 9.11 12.23
CA ARG A 118 -14.54 8.29 11.50
C ARG A 118 -14.42 8.28 9.96
N ILE A 119 -13.59 9.14 9.39
CA ILE A 119 -13.31 9.27 7.96
C ILE A 119 -11.81 9.03 7.73
N GLY A 120 -11.47 7.84 7.27
CA GLY A 120 -10.12 7.42 6.89
C GLY A 120 -10.23 6.20 5.96
N LYS A 121 -9.12 5.57 5.58
CA LYS A 121 -9.06 4.36 4.71
C LYS A 121 -9.80 3.11 5.27
N ALA A 122 -10.75 3.30 6.20
CA ALA A 122 -11.64 2.32 6.83
C ALA A 122 -12.29 1.33 5.86
N ALA A 123 -12.53 1.76 4.62
CA ALA A 123 -13.13 0.93 3.58
C ALA A 123 -12.29 -0.32 3.21
N LEU A 124 -11.08 -0.47 3.76
CA LEU A 124 -10.11 -1.50 3.41
C LEU A 124 -9.77 -2.47 4.56
N MET A 125 -10.52 -2.43 5.68
CA MET A 125 -10.32 -3.36 6.81
C MET A 125 -10.32 -4.82 6.35
N GLU A 126 -11.17 -5.16 5.38
CA GLU A 126 -11.19 -6.48 4.80
C GLU A 126 -11.35 -6.41 3.29
N PRO A 127 -10.64 -7.28 2.56
CA PRO A 127 -10.77 -7.29 1.15
C PRO A 127 -12.10 -7.89 0.69
N MET A 128 -12.78 -7.25 -0.26
CA MET A 128 -14.06 -7.78 -0.82
C MET A 128 -13.87 -9.10 -1.58
N ALA A 129 -12.62 -9.49 -1.84
CA ALA A 129 -12.21 -10.76 -2.43
C ALA A 129 -10.90 -11.23 -1.75
N ALA A 130 -10.34 -12.36 -2.18
CA ALA A 130 -9.13 -12.90 -1.56
C ALA A 130 -7.89 -11.98 -1.66
N HIS A 131 -7.83 -11.10 -2.67
CA HIS A 131 -6.72 -10.17 -2.86
C HIS A 131 -7.18 -8.79 -3.32
N ALA A 132 -6.44 -7.77 -2.91
CA ALA A 132 -6.70 -6.36 -3.09
C ALA A 132 -5.44 -5.62 -3.53
N LEU A 133 -5.64 -4.65 -4.41
CA LEU A 133 -4.60 -3.73 -4.87
C LEU A 133 -5.15 -2.31 -4.79
N GLU A 134 -4.49 -1.44 -4.02
CA GLU A 134 -4.69 0.00 -4.05
C GLU A 134 -3.58 0.62 -4.90
N VAL A 135 -3.96 1.35 -5.95
CA VAL A 135 -3.04 2.05 -6.83
C VAL A 135 -3.29 3.55 -6.70
N GLY A 136 -2.28 4.28 -6.23
CA GLY A 136 -2.28 5.73 -6.20
C GLY A 136 -2.13 6.27 -7.62
N ILE A 137 -3.12 7.04 -8.05
CA ILE A 137 -3.16 7.77 -9.31
C ILE A 137 -2.91 9.24 -9.01
N GLY A 138 -1.91 9.82 -9.67
CA GLY A 138 -1.60 11.24 -9.65
C GLY A 138 -2.75 12.09 -10.21
N ALA A 139 -2.54 13.40 -10.22
CA ALA A 139 -3.50 14.33 -10.83
C ALA A 139 -3.70 13.96 -12.30
N CYS A 140 -4.94 13.71 -12.70
CA CYS A 140 -5.28 13.47 -14.09
C CYS A 140 -5.07 14.79 -14.87
N ALA A 141 -4.00 14.84 -15.67
CA ALA A 141 -3.54 16.05 -16.37
C ALA A 141 -4.64 16.67 -17.25
N ALA A 142 -5.53 15.84 -17.82
CA ALA A 142 -6.66 16.29 -18.62
C ALA A 142 -7.80 16.94 -17.81
N SER A 143 -7.84 16.73 -16.49
CA SER A 143 -8.97 17.14 -15.64
C SER A 143 -8.64 18.22 -14.60
N GLY A 144 -7.35 18.49 -14.35
CA GLY A 144 -6.92 19.41 -13.28
C GLY A 144 -7.32 18.97 -11.87
N ARG A 145 -7.82 17.74 -11.71
CA ARG A 145 -8.32 17.21 -10.43
C ARG A 145 -7.18 16.64 -9.58
N PRO A 146 -7.34 16.64 -8.24
CA PRO A 146 -6.38 15.99 -7.35
C PRO A 146 -6.21 14.51 -7.69
N GLY A 147 -5.12 13.92 -7.19
CA GLY A 147 -4.89 12.48 -7.30
C GLY A 147 -6.04 11.65 -6.72
N ALA A 148 -6.16 10.42 -7.20
CA ALA A 148 -7.20 9.48 -6.82
C ALA A 148 -6.58 8.11 -6.46
N ASN A 149 -7.32 7.24 -5.80
CA ASN A 149 -6.89 5.87 -5.57
C ASN A 149 -7.79 4.92 -6.37
N LEU A 150 -7.18 4.10 -7.22
CA LEU A 150 -7.84 2.99 -7.89
C LEU A 150 -7.77 1.77 -6.98
N LEU A 151 -8.92 1.20 -6.63
CA LEU A 151 -9.01 -0.03 -5.84
C LEU A 151 -9.46 -1.19 -6.72
N VAL A 152 -8.70 -2.28 -6.69
CA VAL A 152 -8.94 -3.47 -7.50
C VAL A 152 -8.96 -4.70 -6.63
N TRP A 153 -9.97 -5.55 -6.83
CA TRP A 153 -10.12 -6.82 -6.13
C TRP A 153 -10.01 -7.98 -7.12
N GLY A 154 -9.40 -9.07 -6.66
CA GLY A 154 -9.29 -10.32 -7.42
C GLY A 154 -9.49 -11.53 -6.52
N VAL A 155 -9.96 -12.63 -7.12
CA VAL A 155 -10.08 -13.91 -6.41
C VAL A 155 -8.72 -14.56 -6.15
N THR A 156 -7.68 -14.08 -6.84
CA THR A 156 -6.27 -14.38 -6.60
C THR A 156 -5.47 -13.10 -6.80
N ARG A 157 -4.22 -13.09 -6.32
CA ARG A 157 -3.28 -12.00 -6.61
C ARG A 157 -3.11 -11.77 -8.12
N GLY A 158 -2.92 -12.84 -8.90
CA GLY A 158 -2.77 -12.75 -10.35
C GLY A 158 -4.02 -12.18 -11.05
N ASP A 159 -5.22 -12.52 -10.56
CA ASP A 159 -6.47 -11.92 -11.05
C ASP A 159 -6.54 -10.42 -10.74
N ALA A 160 -6.20 -10.01 -9.51
CA ALA A 160 -6.15 -8.60 -9.12
C ALA A 160 -5.16 -7.81 -9.98
N LEU A 161 -3.95 -8.35 -10.22
CA LEU A 161 -2.93 -7.72 -11.07
C LEU A 161 -3.39 -7.55 -12.52
N ARG A 162 -4.01 -8.58 -13.12
CA ARG A 162 -4.55 -8.49 -14.50
C ARG A 162 -5.65 -7.44 -14.60
N ARG A 163 -6.59 -7.42 -13.64
CA ARG A 163 -7.66 -6.42 -13.59
C ARG A 163 -7.11 -5.00 -13.42
N ALA A 164 -6.08 -4.83 -12.59
CA ALA A 164 -5.43 -3.55 -12.40
C ALA A 164 -4.70 -3.09 -13.67
N TYR A 165 -3.99 -4.00 -14.34
CA TYR A 165 -3.34 -3.71 -15.62
C TYR A 165 -4.35 -3.24 -16.67
N GLN A 166 -5.49 -3.93 -16.81
CA GLN A 166 -6.57 -3.52 -17.72
C GLN A 166 -7.16 -2.17 -17.31
N ALA A 167 -7.53 -1.99 -16.04
CA ALA A 167 -8.14 -0.76 -15.55
C ALA A 167 -7.22 0.47 -15.75
N ILE A 168 -5.92 0.32 -15.53
CA ILE A 168 -4.93 1.38 -15.76
C ILE A 168 -4.72 1.60 -17.27
N GLY A 169 -4.69 0.54 -18.06
CA GLY A 169 -4.58 0.60 -19.52
C GLY A 169 -5.72 1.36 -20.18
N ASP A 170 -6.95 1.15 -19.68
CA ASP A 170 -8.17 1.74 -20.23
C ASP A 170 -8.53 3.09 -19.59
N MET A 171 -7.86 3.51 -18.51
CA MET A 171 -8.20 4.71 -17.76
C MET A 171 -8.06 5.98 -18.62
N PRO A 172 -9.14 6.74 -18.87
CA PRO A 172 -9.04 7.97 -19.64
C PRO A 172 -8.36 9.07 -18.82
N GLY A 173 -7.56 9.92 -19.49
CA GLY A 173 -6.94 11.11 -18.89
C GLY A 173 -5.73 10.86 -17.99
N LEU A 174 -5.38 9.60 -17.69
CA LEU A 174 -4.13 9.26 -17.00
C LEU A 174 -2.93 9.62 -17.88
N ALA A 175 -2.01 10.41 -17.33
CA ALA A 175 -0.83 10.91 -18.04
C ALA A 175 0.03 9.76 -18.57
N VAL A 176 0.52 9.88 -19.82
CA VAL A 176 1.28 8.81 -20.49
C VAL A 176 2.48 8.31 -19.67
N PRO A 177 3.33 9.18 -19.09
CA PRO A 177 4.47 8.71 -18.30
C PRO A 177 4.06 7.92 -17.05
N GLU A 178 2.97 8.35 -16.40
CA GLU A 178 2.44 7.68 -15.21
C GLU A 178 1.82 6.34 -15.56
N ARG A 179 1.00 6.29 -16.62
CA ARG A 179 0.43 5.04 -17.14
C ARG A 179 1.53 4.03 -17.45
N ALA A 180 2.55 4.44 -18.22
CA ALA A 180 3.66 3.58 -18.58
C ALA A 180 4.39 3.06 -17.34
N PHE A 181 4.67 3.93 -16.36
CA PHE A 181 5.31 3.53 -15.11
C PHE A 181 4.49 2.47 -14.35
N LEU A 182 3.20 2.71 -14.15
CA LEU A 182 2.33 1.79 -13.40
C LEU A 182 2.19 0.44 -14.10
N LEU A 183 1.95 0.43 -15.42
CA LEU A 183 1.85 -0.80 -16.20
C LEU A 183 3.17 -1.58 -16.19
N ASN A 184 4.31 -0.91 -16.35
CA ASN A 184 5.62 -1.53 -16.30
C ASN A 184 5.93 -2.13 -14.92
N ARG A 185 5.49 -1.49 -13.82
CA ARG A 185 5.67 -2.03 -12.47
C ARG A 185 4.78 -3.25 -12.24
N ILE A 186 3.48 -3.17 -12.57
CA ILE A 186 2.53 -4.28 -12.41
C ILE A 186 2.94 -5.51 -13.23
N ALA A 187 3.44 -5.30 -14.44
CA ALA A 187 3.87 -6.39 -15.31
C ALA A 187 5.29 -6.92 -15.00
N SER A 188 6.05 -6.27 -14.11
CA SER A 188 7.44 -6.67 -13.87
C SER A 188 7.52 -8.05 -13.21
N PRO A 189 8.41 -8.96 -13.66
CA PRO A 189 8.57 -10.28 -13.05
C PRO A 189 8.88 -10.22 -11.55
N ALA A 190 9.68 -9.23 -11.12
CA ALA A 190 9.99 -8.99 -9.72
C ALA A 190 8.72 -8.74 -8.89
N PHE A 191 7.88 -7.80 -9.32
CA PHE A 191 6.63 -7.50 -8.64
C PHE A 191 5.64 -8.66 -8.72
N CYS A 192 5.50 -9.31 -9.87
CA CYS A 192 4.67 -10.51 -10.04
C CYS A 192 5.10 -11.67 -9.12
N SER A 193 6.38 -11.78 -8.82
CA SER A 193 6.88 -12.76 -7.86
C SER A 193 6.57 -12.38 -6.40
N GLY A 194 6.17 -11.15 -6.11
CA GLY A 194 5.90 -10.65 -4.75
C GLY A 194 7.13 -9.97 -4.12
N LEU A 195 8.13 -9.57 -4.90
CA LEU A 195 9.20 -8.69 -4.42
C LEU A 195 8.71 -7.25 -4.37
N THR A 196 8.98 -6.59 -3.26
CA THR A 196 8.44 -5.26 -2.90
C THR A 196 9.53 -4.41 -2.23
N GLY A 197 9.23 -3.15 -1.94
CA GLY A 197 10.10 -2.27 -1.14
C GLY A 197 11.45 -2.01 -1.80
N SER A 198 12.53 -1.97 -1.00
CA SER A 198 13.89 -1.70 -1.50
C SER A 198 14.40 -2.76 -2.49
N ARG A 199 13.90 -4.01 -2.41
CA ARG A 199 14.23 -5.07 -3.37
C ARG A 199 13.66 -4.79 -4.76
N LEU A 200 12.55 -4.05 -4.86
CA LEU A 200 12.02 -3.59 -6.15
C LEU A 200 12.76 -2.34 -6.65
N ALA A 201 13.21 -1.47 -5.74
CA ALA A 201 13.98 -0.27 -6.07
C ALA A 201 15.39 -0.60 -6.58
N GLY A 202 16.04 -1.64 -6.03
CA GLY A 202 17.37 -2.10 -6.46
C GLY A 202 17.41 -2.66 -7.89
N ILE A 203 16.26 -3.03 -8.46
CA ILE A 203 16.13 -3.46 -9.87
C ILE A 203 15.88 -2.25 -10.81
N SER A 204 15.99 -1.02 -10.30
CA SER A 204 15.89 0.21 -11.11
C SER A 204 17.17 0.55 -11.86
N ASP A 205 18.11 -0.39 -12.04
CA ASP A 205 19.13 -0.26 -13.06
C ASP A 205 18.50 -0.54 -14.43
N TRP A 206 17.84 0.49 -14.96
CA TRP A 206 17.29 0.55 -16.32
C TRP A 206 18.39 0.52 -17.42
N SER A 207 19.64 0.26 -17.04
CA SER A 207 20.83 0.23 -17.87
C SER A 207 21.02 -1.10 -18.63
N ASP A 208 20.52 -2.23 -18.09
CA ASP A 208 20.91 -3.57 -18.60
C ASP A 208 19.96 -4.21 -19.63
N HIS A 209 18.88 -3.54 -20.01
CA HIS A 209 17.94 -4.06 -21.03
C HIS A 209 18.08 -3.43 -22.43
N ARG A 210 19.16 -2.67 -22.67
CA ARG A 210 19.52 -2.20 -24.02
C ARG A 210 20.60 -3.03 -24.72
N ALA A 211 21.07 -4.13 -24.13
CA ALA A 211 22.15 -4.96 -24.68
C ALA A 211 21.71 -6.36 -25.17
N ALA A 212 20.42 -6.57 -25.43
CA ALA A 212 19.94 -7.78 -26.11
C ALA A 212 18.89 -7.42 -27.18
N SER A 213 19.38 -6.89 -28.30
CA SER A 213 18.72 -6.91 -29.61
C SER A 213 19.82 -7.10 -30.65
#